data_AF-A0A957M9C7-F1
#
_entry.id   AF-A0A957M9C7-F1
#
_cell.length_a   1.000
_cell.length_b   1.000
_cell.length_c   1.000
_cell.angle_alpha   90.00
_cell.angle_beta   90.00
_cell.angle_gamma   90.00
#
_symmetry.space_group_name_H-M   'P 1'
#
loop_
_entity.id
_entity.type
_entity.pdbx_description
1 polymer ?
#
loop_
_entity_poly.entity_id
_entity_poly.type
_entity_poly.pdbx_seq_one_letter_code
_entity_poly.pdbx_strand_id
1 'polypeptide(L)'
;DATEQEMCNRILSARQRYPLVKYTEKDLYTIAALTASFKVDGHRADIVILKTARAQAAYDGRLQITDKDILLAAELALPHRMKKQPFQETALNPDQLQANMRQARAEAEQAVTDDEQQQEGEGSATVDEKKAWRAMSQN
;
A
#
# COMPACT_ATOMS: atom_id res chain seq x y z
N ASP A 1 -15.06 -1.86 34.17
CA ASP A 1 -15.20 -0.40 34.05
C ASP A 1 -15.92 -0.05 32.73
N ALA A 2 -16.64 1.06 32.62
CA ALA A 2 -17.44 1.39 31.42
C ALA A 2 -16.53 1.64 30.19
N THR A 3 -15.40 2.31 30.41
CA THR A 3 -14.37 2.59 29.38
C THR A 3 -13.71 1.31 28.87
N GLU A 4 -13.45 0.34 29.75
CA GLU A 4 -12.90 -0.97 29.36
C GLU A 4 -13.89 -1.76 28.48
N GLN A 5 -15.17 -1.72 28.82
CA GLN A 5 -16.22 -2.37 28.03
C GLN A 5 -16.34 -1.75 26.64
N GLU A 6 -16.30 -0.42 26.55
CA GLU A 6 -16.30 0.29 25.26
C GLU A 6 -15.08 -0.11 24.41
N MET A 7 -13.89 -0.13 24.99
CA MET A 7 -12.67 -0.54 24.30
C MET A 7 -12.75 -1.99 23.81
N CYS A 8 -13.22 -2.92 24.66
CA CYS A 8 -13.46 -4.31 24.28
C CYS A 8 -14.42 -4.42 23.09
N ASN A 9 -15.56 -3.73 23.14
CA ASN A 9 -16.55 -3.73 22.06
C ASN A 9 -15.98 -3.18 20.75
N ARG A 10 -15.16 -2.13 20.83
CA ARG A 10 -14.48 -1.56 19.66
C ARG A 10 -13.49 -2.55 19.05
N ILE A 11 -12.69 -3.24 19.86
CA ILE A 11 -11.74 -4.26 19.37
C ILE A 11 -12.48 -5.44 18.73
N LEU A 12 -13.55 -5.94 19.36
CA LEU A 12 -14.35 -7.05 18.80
C LEU A 12 -14.96 -6.67 17.44
N SER A 13 -15.52 -5.47 17.34
CA SER A 13 -16.06 -4.93 16.08
C SER A 13 -14.97 -4.77 15.01
N ALA A 14 -13.78 -4.30 15.39
CA ALA A 14 -12.64 -4.17 14.50
C ALA A 14 -12.18 -5.54 13.94
N ARG A 15 -12.12 -6.57 14.78
CA ARG A 15 -11.77 -7.94 14.34
C ARG A 15 -12.75 -8.49 13.30
N GLN A 16 -14.04 -8.21 13.46
CA GLN A 16 -15.06 -8.60 12.49
C GLN A 16 -14.93 -7.80 11.17
N ARG A 17 -14.58 -6.52 11.23
CA ARG A 17 -14.40 -5.67 10.04
C ARG A 17 -13.10 -5.89 9.29
N TYR A 18 -12.02 -6.29 9.96
CA TYR A 18 -10.68 -6.40 9.37
C TYR A 18 -10.61 -7.17 8.03
N PRO A 19 -11.28 -8.33 7.85
CA PRO A 19 -11.27 -9.06 6.56
C PRO A 19 -11.93 -8.27 5.42
N LEU A 20 -12.86 -7.36 5.76
CA LEU A 20 -13.62 -6.54 4.82
C LEU A 20 -12.89 -5.27 4.41
N VAL A 21 -11.89 -4.82 5.19
CA VAL A 21 -11.12 -3.62 4.87
C VAL A 21 -10.32 -3.82 3.59
N LYS A 22 -10.61 -2.98 2.60
CA LYS A 22 -10.00 -2.96 1.28
C LYS A 22 -8.84 -1.97 1.20
N TYR A 23 -8.06 -2.16 0.15
CA TYR A 23 -6.95 -1.32 -0.29
C TYR A 23 -6.89 -1.39 -1.82
N THR A 24 -6.25 -0.41 -2.43
CA THR A 24 -6.07 -0.29 -3.88
C THR A 24 -4.65 -0.64 -4.29
N GLU A 25 -4.42 -0.86 -5.59
CA GLU A 25 -3.05 -1.03 -6.13
C GLU A 25 -2.19 0.22 -5.87
N LYS A 26 -2.79 1.40 -6.00
CA LYS A 26 -2.15 2.66 -5.63
C LYS A 26 -1.62 2.64 -4.20
N ASP A 27 -2.36 2.06 -3.25
CA ASP A 27 -1.90 1.95 -1.86
C ASP A 27 -0.72 0.99 -1.72
N LEU A 28 -0.70 -0.10 -2.49
CA LEU A 28 0.45 -1.03 -2.53
C LEU A 28 1.69 -0.35 -3.10
N TYR A 29 1.57 0.35 -4.23
CA TYR A 29 2.66 1.14 -4.81
C TYR A 29 3.16 2.21 -3.84
N THR A 30 2.24 2.90 -3.18
CA THR A 30 2.59 3.93 -2.18
C THR A 30 3.40 3.32 -1.04
N ILE A 31 2.98 2.17 -0.50
CA ILE A 31 3.70 1.47 0.58
C ILE A 31 5.10 1.03 0.10
N ALA A 32 5.19 0.44 -1.10
CA ALA A 32 6.45 -0.05 -1.65
C ALA A 32 7.45 1.08 -1.92
N ALA A 33 7.00 2.20 -2.49
CA ALA A 33 7.83 3.38 -2.71
C ALA A 33 8.28 3.99 -1.37
N LEU A 34 7.38 4.05 -0.38
CA LEU A 34 7.71 4.55 0.94
C LEU A 34 8.78 3.69 1.62
N THR A 35 8.63 2.38 1.70
CA THR A 35 9.61 1.48 2.33
C THR A 35 10.95 1.48 1.61
N ALA A 36 10.95 1.58 0.27
CA ALA A 36 12.14 1.71 -0.54
C ALA A 36 12.91 3.01 -0.24
N SER A 37 12.21 4.13 -0.04
CA SER A 37 12.83 5.43 0.31
C SER A 37 13.63 5.37 1.63
N PHE A 38 13.24 4.49 2.55
CA PHE A 38 13.91 4.26 3.83
C PHE A 38 14.95 3.14 3.80
N LYS A 39 15.25 2.56 2.63
CA LYS A 39 16.26 1.51 2.41
C LYS A 39 16.05 0.31 3.35
N VAL A 40 14.79 -0.05 3.58
CA VAL A 40 14.43 -1.21 4.39
C VAL A 40 14.64 -2.48 3.57
N ASP A 41 15.22 -3.50 4.21
CA ASP A 41 15.47 -4.77 3.54
C ASP A 41 14.24 -5.70 3.60
N GLY A 42 13.95 -6.29 2.43
CA GLY A 42 12.88 -7.25 2.18
C GLY A 42 11.45 -6.75 2.41
N HIS A 43 10.49 -7.52 1.89
CA HIS A 43 9.06 -7.13 1.84
C HIS A 43 8.31 -7.19 3.17
N ARG A 44 8.97 -7.60 4.27
CA ARG A 44 8.23 -7.71 5.54
C ARG A 44 7.73 -6.33 6.02
N ALA A 45 8.34 -5.22 5.58
CA ALA A 45 7.95 -3.88 6.04
C ALA A 45 6.62 -3.51 5.41
N ASP A 46 6.51 -3.74 4.10
CA ASP A 46 5.32 -3.53 3.28
C ASP A 46 4.13 -4.31 3.84
N ILE A 47 4.34 -5.60 4.14
CA ILE A 47 3.31 -6.48 4.70
C ILE A 47 2.83 -5.97 6.07
N VAL A 48 3.77 -5.56 6.93
CA VAL A 48 3.43 -5.06 8.27
C VAL A 48 2.68 -3.74 8.17
N ILE A 49 3.14 -2.81 7.32
CA ILE A 49 2.48 -1.52 7.11
C ILE A 49 1.06 -1.72 6.60
N LEU A 50 0.86 -2.55 5.56
CA LEU A 50 -0.46 -2.82 5.01
C LEU A 50 -1.41 -3.43 6.05
N LYS A 51 -0.95 -4.44 6.80
CA LYS A 51 -1.78 -5.09 7.83
C LYS A 51 -2.15 -4.12 8.96
N THR A 52 -1.20 -3.31 9.42
CA THR A 52 -1.44 -2.32 10.47
C THR A 52 -2.38 -1.21 9.98
N ALA A 53 -2.21 -0.72 8.76
CA ALA A 53 -3.12 0.27 8.17
C ALA A 53 -4.55 -0.27 8.06
N ARG A 54 -4.73 -1.53 7.64
CA ARG A 54 -6.04 -2.20 7.63
C ARG A 54 -6.62 -2.39 9.02
N ALA A 55 -5.79 -2.73 10.00
CA ALA A 55 -6.21 -2.86 11.40
C ALA A 55 -6.67 -1.51 11.97
N GLN A 56 -5.95 -0.43 11.69
CA GLN A 56 -6.33 0.93 12.10
C GLN A 56 -7.66 1.35 11.47
N ALA A 57 -7.82 1.16 10.16
CA ALA A 57 -9.07 1.45 9.48
C ALA A 57 -10.25 0.65 10.08
N ALA A 58 -10.05 -0.64 10.35
CA ALA A 58 -11.06 -1.49 10.99
C ALA A 58 -11.40 -1.02 12.42
N TYR A 59 -10.39 -0.58 13.18
CA TYR A 59 -10.53 -0.04 14.53
C TYR A 59 -11.31 1.28 14.54
N ASP A 60 -11.16 2.10 13.52
CA ASP A 60 -11.90 3.35 13.30
C ASP A 60 -13.26 3.15 12.62
N GLY A 61 -13.65 1.91 12.31
CA GLY A 61 -14.94 1.62 11.70
C GLY A 61 -15.05 1.86 10.20
N ARG A 62 -13.92 2.03 9.52
CA ARG A 62 -13.84 2.19 8.07
C ARG A 62 -13.61 0.83 7.39
N LEU A 63 -13.99 0.76 6.11
CA LEU A 63 -13.77 -0.40 5.23
C LEU A 63 -12.74 -0.13 4.12
N GLN A 64 -12.08 1.03 4.17
CA GLN A 64 -11.03 1.43 3.26
C GLN A 64 -9.90 2.07 4.07
N ILE A 65 -8.67 1.74 3.70
CA ILE A 65 -7.50 2.41 4.26
C ILE A 65 -7.36 3.82 3.67
N THR A 66 -6.63 4.66 4.39
CA THR A 66 -6.30 6.04 4.01
C THR A 66 -4.81 6.28 4.15
N ASP A 67 -4.31 7.35 3.55
CA ASP A 67 -2.91 7.76 3.69
C ASP A 67 -2.50 7.97 5.16
N LYS A 68 -3.45 8.38 6.02
CA LYS A 68 -3.22 8.51 7.46
C LYS A 68 -2.94 7.17 8.14
N ASP A 69 -3.62 6.10 7.71
CA ASP A 69 -3.40 4.76 8.25
C ASP A 69 -2.03 4.21 7.84
N ILE A 70 -1.63 4.48 6.59
CA ILE A 70 -0.31 4.10 6.05
C ILE A 70 0.79 4.84 6.81
N LEU A 71 0.64 6.16 7.01
CA LEU A 71 1.59 6.98 7.76
C LEU A 71 1.76 6.49 9.20
N LEU A 72 0.65 6.28 9.93
CA LEU A 72 0.69 5.76 11.29
C LEU A 72 1.39 4.40 11.35
N ALA A 73 1.05 3.51 10.42
CA ALA A 73 1.65 2.18 10.36
C ALA A 73 3.16 2.24 10.06
N ALA A 74 3.58 3.13 9.15
CA ALA A 74 4.97 3.33 8.79
C ALA A 74 5.79 3.93 9.94
N GLU A 75 5.24 4.90 10.66
CA GLU A 75 5.85 5.51 11.84
C GLU A 75 6.19 4.45 12.90
N LEU A 76 5.31 3.47 13.10
CA LEU A 76 5.52 2.36 14.02
C LEU A 76 6.47 1.29 13.47
N ALA A 77 6.37 0.98 12.17
CA ALA A 77 7.05 -0.16 11.55
C ALA A 77 8.50 0.12 11.10
N LEU A 78 8.82 1.34 10.68
CA LEU A 78 10.10 1.66 10.05
C LEU A 78 11.28 1.81 11.01
N PRO A 79 11.17 2.44 12.20
CA PRO A 79 12.35 2.78 13.02
C PRO A 79 13.23 1.58 13.38
N HIS A 80 12.63 0.41 13.61
CA HIS A 80 13.34 -0.82 13.99
C HIS A 80 13.76 -1.68 12.79
N ARG A 81 13.46 -1.23 11.57
CA ARG A 81 13.73 -1.95 10.32
C ARG A 81 14.69 -1.23 9.38
N MET A 82 14.86 0.06 9.60
CA MET A 82 15.88 0.85 8.93
C MET A 82 17.26 0.30 9.29
N LYS A 83 18.14 0.25 8.28
CA LYS A 83 19.51 -0.23 8.47
C LYS A 83 20.26 0.72 9.40
N LYS A 84 20.64 0.23 10.57
CA LYS A 84 21.51 0.97 11.51
C LYS A 84 22.92 1.06 10.94
N GLN A 85 23.43 2.28 10.75
CA GLN A 85 24.87 2.49 10.64
C GLN A 85 25.48 2.56 12.05
N PRO A 86 26.74 2.13 12.23
CA PRO A 86 27.45 2.35 13.48
C PRO A 86 27.40 3.83 13.85
N PHE A 87 27.07 4.13 15.10
CA PHE A 87 27.02 5.50 15.66
C PHE A 87 25.92 6.44 15.10
N GLN A 88 24.92 5.92 14.37
CA GLN A 88 23.71 6.68 14.02
C GLN A 88 22.54 6.34 14.94
N GLU A 89 21.91 7.36 15.52
CA GLU A 89 20.59 7.23 16.14
C GLU A 89 19.54 7.01 15.05
N THR A 90 18.75 5.93 15.18
CA THR A 90 17.66 5.61 14.25
C THR A 90 16.38 6.28 14.73
N ALA A 91 16.36 7.61 14.66
CA ALA A 91 15.14 8.37 14.86
C ALA A 91 14.51 8.64 13.49
N LEU A 92 13.27 8.19 13.31
CA LEU A 92 12.48 8.54 12.13
C LEU A 92 12.02 10.00 12.28
N ASN A 93 12.36 10.86 11.33
CA ASN A 93 11.86 12.23 11.31
C ASN A 93 10.41 12.24 10.76
N PRO A 94 9.40 12.67 11.53
CA PRO A 94 8.01 12.71 11.07
C PRO A 94 7.79 13.57 9.82
N ASP A 95 8.51 14.68 9.68
CA ASP A 95 8.38 15.57 8.52
C ASP A 95 8.94 14.90 7.25
N GLN A 96 10.05 14.18 7.38
CA GLN A 96 10.63 13.39 6.30
C GLN A 96 9.69 12.25 5.90
N LEU A 97 9.10 11.55 6.88
CA LEU A 97 8.12 10.50 6.61
C LEU A 97 6.94 11.03 5.80
N GLN A 98 6.37 12.18 6.19
CA GLN A 98 5.27 12.80 5.45
C GLN A 98 5.69 13.27 4.05
N ALA A 99 6.89 13.83 3.91
CA ALA A 99 7.41 14.24 2.60
C ALA A 99 7.58 13.03 1.66
N ASN A 100 8.21 11.96 2.13
CA ASN A 100 8.38 10.73 1.38
C ASN A 100 7.03 10.10 1.03
N MET A 101 6.04 10.15 1.92
CA MET A 101 4.69 9.66 1.64
C MET A 101 4.02 10.45 0.50
N ARG A 102 4.14 11.78 0.50
CA ARG A 102 3.59 12.60 -0.60
C ARG A 102 4.24 12.26 -1.93
N GLN A 103 5.56 12.07 -1.94
CA GLN A 103 6.29 11.65 -3.14
C GLN A 103 5.86 10.25 -3.60
N ALA A 104 5.83 9.28 -2.70
CA ALA A 104 5.38 7.91 -2.96
C ALA A 104 3.95 7.87 -3.55
N ARG A 105 3.07 8.77 -3.10
CA ARG A 105 1.70 8.85 -3.61
C ARG A 105 1.64 9.38 -5.05
N ALA A 106 2.53 10.32 -5.41
CA ALA A 106 2.65 10.83 -6.75
C ALA A 106 3.23 9.78 -7.71
N GLU A 107 4.27 9.07 -7.28
CA GLU A 107 4.88 7.96 -8.03
C GLU A 107 3.86 6.81 -8.24
N ALA A 108 3.05 6.49 -7.23
CA ALA A 108 2.00 5.49 -7.35
C ALA A 108 0.89 5.87 -8.36
N GLU A 109 0.56 7.15 -8.49
CA GLU A 109 -0.40 7.62 -9.51
C GLU A 109 0.13 7.37 -10.93
N GLN A 110 1.41 7.66 -11.14
CA GLN A 110 2.07 7.44 -12.43
C GLN A 110 2.15 5.94 -12.76
N ALA A 111 2.56 5.12 -11.79
CA ALA A 111 2.68 3.67 -11.98
C ALA A 111 1.36 3.01 -12.38
N VAL A 112 0.24 3.39 -11.74
CA VAL A 112 -1.09 2.85 -12.11
C VAL A 112 -1.49 3.31 -13.52
N THR A 113 -1.21 4.56 -13.87
CA THR A 113 -1.52 5.10 -15.21
C THR A 113 -0.73 4.36 -16.30
N ASP A 114 0.55 4.07 -16.05
CA ASP A 114 1.43 3.36 -16.99
C ASP A 114 0.99 1.90 -17.18
N ASP A 115 0.56 1.22 -16.11
CA ASP A 115 0.04 -0.14 -16.17
C ASP A 115 -1.29 -0.21 -16.96
N GLU A 116 -2.18 0.77 -16.80
CA GLU A 116 -3.43 0.86 -17.56
C GLU A 116 -3.16 1.05 -19.07
N GLN A 117 -2.21 1.92 -19.44
CA GLN A 117 -1.86 2.17 -20.83
C GLN A 117 -1.21 0.95 -21.51
N GLN A 118 -0.41 0.18 -20.78
CA GLN A 118 0.21 -1.04 -21.30
C GLN A 118 -0.83 -2.16 -21.55
N GLN A 119 -1.81 -2.30 -20.65
CA GLN A 119 -2.89 -3.28 -20.81
C GLN A 119 -3.81 -2.97 -22.00
N GLU A 120 -4.08 -1.68 -22.28
CA GLU A 120 -4.85 -1.27 -23.46
C GLU A 120 -4.08 -1.47 -24.78
N GLY A 121 -2.76 -1.24 -24.78
CA GLY A 121 -1.88 -1.46 -25.94
C GLY A 121 -1.75 -2.93 -26.36
N GLU A 122 -1.60 -3.85 -25.40
CA GLU A 122 -1.53 -5.29 -25.69
C GLU A 122 -2.90 -5.89 -26.11
N GLY A 123 -4.00 -5.35 -25.57
CA GLY A 123 -5.36 -5.72 -25.95
C GLY A 123 -5.68 -5.40 -27.42
N SER A 124 -5.20 -4.27 -27.94
CA SER A 124 -5.40 -3.89 -29.35
C SER A 124 -4.55 -4.73 -30.32
N ALA A 125 -3.27 -4.98 -29.99
CA ALA A 125 -2.36 -5.72 -30.86
C ALA A 125 -2.81 -7.19 -31.09
N THR A 126 -3.30 -7.87 -30.05
CA THR A 126 -3.70 -9.27 -30.16
C THR A 126 -5.00 -9.49 -30.93
N VAL A 127 -5.88 -8.48 -31.03
CA VAL A 127 -7.14 -8.56 -31.79
C VAL A 127 -6.88 -8.38 -33.29
N ASP A 128 -6.00 -7.46 -33.66
CA ASP A 128 -5.65 -7.21 -35.06
C ASP A 128 -4.79 -8.34 -35.66
N GLU A 129 -3.84 -8.89 -34.89
CA GLU A 129 -3.07 -10.07 -35.32
C GLU A 129 -3.94 -11.33 -35.49
N LYS A 130 -4.91 -11.57 -34.59
CA LYS A 130 -5.85 -12.70 -34.72
C LYS A 130 -6.82 -12.53 -35.89
N LYS A 131 -7.23 -11.30 -36.22
CA LYS A 131 -8.00 -11.01 -37.44
C LYS A 131 -7.18 -11.26 -38.70
N ALA A 132 -5.92 -10.82 -38.72
CA ALA A 132 -5.00 -11.02 -39.85
C ALA A 132 -4.73 -12.52 -40.10
N TRP A 133 -4.47 -13.30 -39.05
CA TRP A 133 -4.28 -14.75 -39.15
C TRP A 133 -5.54 -15.47 -39.66
N ARG A 134 -6.73 -15.08 -39.19
CA ARG A 134 -8.00 -15.66 -39.65
C ARG A 134 -8.27 -15.35 -41.13
N ALA A 135 -7.93 -14.15 -41.60
CA ALA A 135 -8.09 -13.78 -43.00
C ALA A 135 -7.13 -14.56 -43.92
N MET A 136 -5.91 -14.86 -43.46
CA MET A 136 -4.92 -15.62 -44.23
C MET A 136 -5.18 -17.13 -44.26
N SER A 137 -5.86 -17.70 -43.24
CA SER A 137 -6.14 -19.14 -43.16
C SER A 137 -7.38 -19.58 -43.96
N GLN A 138 -8.14 -18.65 -44.55
CA GLN A 138 -9.37 -18.94 -45.31
C GLN A 138 -9.21 -18.83 -46.84
N ASN A 139 -7.99 -18.69 -47.34
CA ASN A 139 -7.66 -18.59 -48.77
C ASN A 139 -6.68 -19.70 -49.18
#